data_AF-A0AA38GCE9-F1
#
_entry.id   AF-A0AA38GCE9-F1
#
_cell.length_a   1.000
_cell.length_b   1.000
_cell.length_c   1.000
_cell.angle_alpha   90.00
_cell.angle_beta   90.00
_cell.angle_gamma   90.00
#
_symmetry.space_group_name_H-M   'P 1'
#
loop_
_entity.id
_entity.type
_entity.pdbx_description
1 polymer ?
#
loop_
_entity_poly.entity_id
_entity_poly.type
_entity_poly.pdbx_seq_one_letter_code
_entity_poly.pdbx_strand_id
1 'polypeptide(L)' 'SRGEFTSDDFKSYLQDHGIHRKNPPPQTPQQNGVVKRRDHTIMEMGCMINASRL' A
#
# COMPACT_ATOMS: atom_id res chain seq x y z
N SER A 1 -15.83 4.24 -8.69
CA SER A 1 -15.16 3.11 -8.01
C SER A 1 -14.55 3.57 -6.69
N ARG A 2 -15.36 3.58 -5.61
CA ARG A 2 -14.90 3.47 -4.22
C ARG A 2 -14.88 1.95 -3.99
N GLY A 3 -13.79 1.18 -3.88
CA GLY A 3 -12.43 1.37 -3.42
C GLY A 3 -12.28 0.35 -2.30
N GLU A 4 -11.54 -0.75 -2.47
CA GLU A 4 -11.36 -1.84 -1.48
C GLU A 4 -11.04 -1.31 -0.07
N PHE A 5 -10.29 -0.21 -0.03
CA PHE A 5 -9.91 0.48 1.18
C PHE A 5 -10.94 1.50 1.66
N THR A 6 -12.15 1.59 1.13
CA THR A 6 -13.14 2.60 1.52
C THR A 6 -14.49 2.00 1.88
N SER A 7 -14.62 0.67 1.79
CA SER A 7 -15.82 -0.05 2.23
C SER A 7 -16.04 0.12 3.73
N ASP A 8 -17.30 0.02 4.14
CA ASP A 8 -17.66 0.09 5.55
C ASP A 8 -17.20 -1.17 6.30
N ASP A 9 -17.23 -2.33 5.65
CA ASP A 9 -16.67 -3.59 6.20
C ASP A 9 -15.19 -3.43 6.58
N PHE A 10 -14.40 -2.76 5.73
CA PHE A 10 -12.99 -2.51 6.02
C PHE A 10 -12.81 -1.51 7.17
N LYS A 11 -13.71 -0.53 7.32
CA LYS A 11 -13.67 0.40 8.45
C LYS A 11 -14.00 -0.31 9.77
N SER A 12 -15.01 -1.17 9.76
CA SER A 12 -15.40 -1.97 10.94
C SER A 12 -14.25 -2.87 11.37
N TYR A 13 -13.63 -3.60 10.43
CA TYR A 13 -12.46 -4.42 10.71
C TYR A 13 -11.33 -3.64 11.41
N LEU A 14 -11.01 -2.44 10.92
CA LEU A 14 -9.98 -1.60 11.53
C LEU A 14 -10.37 -1.13 12.93
N GLN A 15 -11.63 -0.76 13.16
CA GLN A 15 -12.13 -0.36 14.48
C GLN A 15 -12.08 -1.53 15.48
N ASP A 16 -12.51 -2.72 15.07
CA ASP A 16 -12.49 -3.93 15.90
C ASP A 16 -11.07 -4.29 16.35
N HIS A 17 -10.06 -3.96 15.54
CA HIS A 17 -8.65 -4.16 15.86
C HIS A 17 -7.97 -2.93 16.51
N GLY A 18 -8.72 -1.86 16.80
CA GLY A 18 -8.20 -0.63 17.41
C GLY A 18 -7.28 0.20 16.50
N ILE A 19 -7.29 -0.08 15.19
CA ILE A 19 -6.40 0.56 14.21
C ILE A 19 -6.98 1.91 13.80
N HIS A 20 -6.34 2.99 14.25
CA HIS A 20 -6.70 4.34 13.85
C HIS A 20 -6.17 4.68 12.46
N ARG A 21 -7.10 4.82 11.51
CA ARG A 21 -6.76 5.15 10.12
C ARG A 21 -6.86 6.65 9.86
N LYS A 22 -5.81 7.21 9.25
CA LYS A 22 -5.85 8.54 8.62
C LYS A 22 -6.15 8.35 7.14
N ASN A 23 -7.17 9.06 6.64
CA ASN A 23 -7.52 9.10 5.21
C ASN A 23 -7.00 10.39 4.58
N PRO A 24 -5.73 10.44 4.17
CA PRO A 24 -5.28 11.58 3.40
C PRO A 24 -5.92 11.59 2.02
N PRO A 25 -6.03 12.78 1.40
CA PRO A 25 -6.50 12.88 0.04
C PRO A 25 -5.62 12.04 -0.91
N PRO A 26 -6.19 11.51 -2.00
CA PRO A 26 -5.46 10.74 -2.98
C PRO A 26 -4.20 11.50 -3.43
N GLN A 27 -3.10 10.77 -3.59
CA GLN A 27 -1.85 11.28 -4.16
C GLN A 27 -1.06 12.31 -3.33
N THR A 28 -1.20 12.40 -2.00
CA THR A 28 -0.22 13.18 -1.21
C THR A 28 1.18 12.56 -1.31
N PRO A 29 2.13 13.19 -2.04
CA PRO A 29 3.42 12.56 -2.32
C PRO A 29 4.22 12.29 -1.04
N GLN A 30 4.01 13.10 -0.01
CA GLN A 30 4.70 13.02 1.27
C GLN A 30 4.31 11.77 2.07
N GLN A 31 3.08 11.25 1.93
CA GLN A 31 2.61 10.08 2.68
C GLN A 31 2.88 8.76 1.95
N ASN A 32 2.89 8.77 0.61
CA ASN A 32 3.13 7.56 -0.17
C ASN A 32 4.61 7.33 -0.49
N GLY A 33 5.52 8.23 -0.10
CA GLY A 33 6.94 8.11 -0.42
C GLY A 33 7.61 6.84 0.12
N VAL A 34 7.22 6.37 1.31
CA VAL A 34 7.76 5.13 1.89
C VAL A 34 7.21 3.89 1.16
N VAL A 35 5.90 3.88 0.88
CA VAL A 35 5.23 2.78 0.16
C VAL A 35 5.84 2.64 -1.23
N LYS A 36 5.92 3.75 -1.99
CA LYS A 36 6.51 3.76 -3.33
C LYS A 36 7.96 3.25 -3.35
N ARG A 37 8.77 3.63 -2.37
CA ARG A 37 10.16 3.13 -2.26
C ARG A 37 10.20 1.63 -2.05
N ARG A 38 9.37 1.09 -1.16
CA ARG A 38 9.29 -0.35 -0.90
C ARG A 38 8.81 -1.12 -2.12
N ASP A 39 7.77 -0.62 -2.78
CA ASP A 39 7.25 -1.23 -4.02
C ASP A 39 8.32 -1.28 -5.11
N HIS A 40 9.09 -0.20 -5.27
CA HIS A 40 10.20 -0.15 -6.21
C HIS A 40 11.27 -1.20 -5.89
N THR A 41 11.69 -1.29 -4.61
CA THR A 41 12.68 -2.30 -4.20
C THR A 41 12.18 -3.73 -4.45
N ILE A 42 10.90 -4.02 -4.19
CA ILE A 42 10.31 -5.34 -4.48
C ILE A 42 10.35 -5.64 -5.98
N MET A 43 10.01 -4.66 -6.81
CA MET A 43 10.08 -4.80 -8.27
C MET A 43 11.52 -5.04 -8.75
N GLU A 44 12.49 -4.29 -8.23
CA GLU A 44 13.91 -4.49 -8.53
C GLU A 44 14.40 -5.88 -8.14
N MET A 45 14.03 -6.37 -6.94
CA MET A 45 14.35 -7.74 -6.51
C MET A 45 13.75 -8.77 -7.47
N GLY A 46 12.50 -8.59 -7.90
CA GLY A 46 11.87 -9.46 -8.90
C GLY A 46 12.62 -9.47 -10.23
N CYS A 47 13.04 -8.30 -10.72
CA CYS A 47 13.86 -8.19 -11.93
C CYS A 47 15.21 -8.89 -11.77
N MET A 48 15.90 -8.72 -10.64
CA MET A 48 17.19 -9.37 -10.36
C MET A 48 17.05 -10.90 -10.33
N ILE A 49 16.01 -11.43 -9.68
CA ILE A 49 15.74 -12.87 -9.63
C ILE A 49 15.46 -13.42 -11.03
N ASN A 50 14.66 -12.70 -11.83
CA ASN A 50 14.39 -13.09 -13.22
C ASN A 50 15.67 -13.06 -14.07
N ALA A 51 16.52 -12.04 -13.89
CA ALA A 51 17.80 -11.93 -14.59
C ALA A 51 18.81 -13.02 -14.17
N SER A 52 18.78 -13.46 -12.91
CA SER A 52 19.65 -14.53 -12.39
C SER A 52 19.20 -15.94 -12.80
N ARG A 53 18.03 -16.06 -13.43
CA ARG A 53 17.45 -17.32 -13.91
C ARG A 53 17.77 -17.59 -15.39
N LEU A 54 18.43 -16.63 -16.06
CA LEU A 54 19.04 -16.77 -17.39
C LEU A 54 20.49 -17.26 -17.25
#